data_AF-A0A1Y5ENJ7-F1
#
_entry.id   AF-A0A1Y5ENJ7-F1
#
_cell.length_a   1.000
_cell.length_b   1.000
_cell.length_c   1.000
_cell.angle_alpha   90.00
_cell.angle_beta   90.00
_cell.angle_gamma   90.00
#
_symmetry.space_group_name_H-M   'P 1'
#
loop_
_entity.id
_entity.type
_entity.pdbx_description
1 polymer ?
#
loop_
_entity_poly.entity_id
_entity_poly.type
_entity_poly.pdbx_seq_one_letter_code
_entity_poly.pdbx_strand_id
1 'polypeptide(L)' 'MALWEQLALGAVALLVIFWFKPGINAALKQSEEAEKDWPALLLPIAGVILFVIFLVATV' A
#
# COMPACT_ATOMS: atom_id res chain seq x y z
N MET A 1 32.89 -4.54 -22.86
CA MET A 1 31.47 -4.66 -23.26
C MET A 1 31.33 -4.17 -24.68
N ALA A 2 30.72 -4.94 -25.57
CA ALA A 2 30.48 -4.47 -26.95
C ALA A 2 29.40 -3.37 -26.95
N LEU A 3 29.50 -2.37 -27.83
CA LEU A 3 28.54 -1.25 -27.92
C LEU A 3 27.08 -1.74 -28.08
N TRP A 4 26.90 -2.82 -28.83
CA TRP A 4 25.60 -3.47 -29.03
C TRP A 4 25.03 -4.10 -27.76
N GLU A 5 25.89 -4.64 -26.90
CA GLU A 5 25.51 -5.23 -25.62
C GLU A 5 25.01 -4.15 -24.65
N GLN A 6 25.67 -2.99 -24.64
CA GLN A 6 25.24 -1.83 -23.84
C GLN A 6 23.91 -1.24 -24.34
N LEU A 7 23.70 -1.20 -25.66
CA LEU A 7 22.42 -0.78 -26.25
C LEU A 7 21.29 -1.76 -25.93
N ALA A 8 21.55 -3.07 -26.01
CA ALA A 8 20.58 -4.10 -25.65
C ALA A 8 20.19 -4.00 -24.16
N LEU A 9 21.17 -3.80 -23.26
CA LEU A 9 20.90 -3.60 -21.84
C LEU A 9 20.08 -2.32 -21.58
N GLY A 10 20.37 -1.23 -22.29
CA GLY A 10 19.58 0.00 -22.23
C GLY A 10 18.13 -0.19 -22.69
N ALA A 11 17.93 -0.93 -23.79
CA ALA A 11 16.60 -1.26 -24.29
C ALA A 11 15.80 -2.11 -23.29
N VAL A 12 16.43 -3.11 -22.66
CA VAL A 12 15.81 -3.93 -21.61
C VAL A 12 15.43 -3.09 -20.39
N ALA A 13 16.31 -2.19 -19.94
CA ALA A 13 16.00 -1.29 -18.82
C ALA A 13 14.79 -0.38 -19.12
N LEU A 14 14.70 0.16 -20.35
CA LEU A 14 13.55 0.96 -20.78
C LEU A 14 12.26 0.13 -20.84
N LEU A 15 12.33 -1.10 -21.35
CA LEU A 15 11.19 -2.02 -21.39
C LEU A 15 10.68 -2.36 -19.99
N VAL A 16 11.58 -2.63 -19.05
CA VAL A 16 11.23 -2.86 -17.63
C VAL A 16 10.53 -1.62 -17.06
N ILE A 17 11.11 -0.43 -17.21
CA ILE A 17 10.49 0.81 -16.71
C ILE A 17 9.09 1.00 -17.31
N PHE A 18 8.93 0.79 -18.61
CA PHE A 18 7.65 0.96 -19.30
C PHE A 18 6.60 -0.08 -18.86
N TRP A 19 7.02 -1.29 -18.53
CA TRP A 19 6.14 -2.37 -18.05
C TRP A 19 5.72 -2.16 -16.59
N PHE A 20 6.61 -1.67 -15.74
CA PHE A 20 6.32 -1.47 -14.31
C PHE A 20 5.56 -0.16 -14.03
N LYS A 21 5.74 0.89 -14.84
CA LYS A 21 5.04 2.17 -14.71
C LYS A 21 3.50 2.06 -14.63
N PRO A 22 2.78 1.30 -15.48
CA PRO A 22 1.33 1.14 -15.36
C PRO A 22 0.92 0.36 -14.10
N GLY A 23 1.71 -0.63 -13.67
CA GLY A 23 1.43 -1.43 -12.47
C GLY A 23 1.55 -0.62 -11.18
N ILE A 24 2.59 0.22 -11.07
CA ILE A 24 2.77 1.10 -9.91
C ILE A 24 1.62 2.12 -9.82
N ASN A 25 1.24 2.73 -10.94
CA ASN A 25 0.13 3.69 -10.96
C ASN A 25 -1.21 3.03 -10.59
N ALA A 26 -1.46 1.80 -11.02
CA ALA A 26 -2.66 1.05 -10.65
C ALA A 26 -2.70 0.73 -9.15
N ALA A 27 -1.56 0.34 -8.55
CA ALA A 27 -1.47 0.07 -7.12
C ALA A 27 -1.64 1.35 -6.27
N LEU A 28 -1.10 2.49 -6.74
CA LEU A 28 -1.30 3.79 -6.07
C LEU A 28 -2.76 4.24 -6.15
N LYS A 29 -3.40 4.11 -7.32
CA LYS A 29 -4.84 4.38 -7.47
C LYS A 29 -5.69 3.47 -6.60
N GLN A 30 -5.32 2.21 -6.44
CA GLN A 30 -6.04 1.31 -5.55
C GLN A 30 -6.06 1.81 -4.11
N SER A 31 -4.99 2.45 -3.63
CA SER A 31 -4.96 3.05 -2.29
C SER A 31 -5.77 4.35 -2.18
N GLU A 32 -5.92 5.08 -3.28
CA GLU A 32 -6.70 6.32 -3.37
C GLU A 32 -8.20 6.07 -3.53
N GLU A 33 -8.55 5.06 -4.33
CA GLU A 33 -9.92 4.63 -4.62
C GLU A 33 -10.44 3.59 -3.62
N ALA A 34 -9.58 3.04 -2.74
CA ALA A 34 -10.00 2.14 -1.68
C ALA A 34 -10.99 2.84 -0.74
N GLU A 35 -12.17 2.24 -0.61
CA GLU A 35 -13.18 2.70 0.33
C GLU A 35 -12.61 2.66 1.75
N LYS A 36 -12.53 3.83 2.37
CA LYS A 36 -11.88 3.99 3.67
C LYS A 36 -12.86 3.57 4.75
N ASP A 37 -12.80 2.30 5.13
CA ASP A 37 -13.67 1.67 6.14
C ASP A 37 -13.28 2.08 7.57
N TRP A 38 -13.31 3.39 7.82
CA TRP A 38 -13.20 3.97 9.16
C TRP A 38 -14.25 3.44 10.14
N PRO A 39 -15.51 3.19 9.73
CA PRO A 39 -16.52 2.62 10.62
C PRO A 39 -16.13 1.25 11.17
N ALA A 40 -15.48 0.38 10.39
CA ALA A 40 -15.01 -0.92 10.90
C ALA A 40 -13.98 -0.78 12.02
N LEU A 41 -13.25 0.34 12.09
CA LEU A 41 -12.31 0.62 13.18
C LEU A 41 -12.99 1.12 14.46
N LEU A 42 -14.24 1.59 14.39
CA LEU A 42 -14.96 2.11 15.56
C LEU A 42 -15.27 1.02 16.58
N LEU A 43 -15.66 -0.16 16.14
CA LEU A 43 -15.98 -1.29 17.02
C LEU A 43 -14.79 -1.74 17.89
N PRO A 44 -13.59 -2.00 17.33
CA PRO A 44 -12.43 -2.36 18.15
C PRO A 44 -11.98 -1.22 19.07
N ILE A 45 -12.03 0.04 18.62
CA ILE A 45 -11.69 1.20 19.46
C ILE A 45 -12.66 1.32 20.64
N ALA A 46 -13.97 1.22 20.38
CA ALA A 46 -14.99 1.25 21.43
C ALA A 46 -14.80 0.10 22.42
N GLY A 47 -14.47 -1.10 21.93
CA GLY A 47 -14.15 -2.26 22.78
C GLY A 47 -12.99 -1.98 23.74
N VAL A 48 -11.90 -1.39 23.24
CA VAL A 48 -10.74 -1.01 24.08
C VAL A 48 -11.13 0.04 25.12
N ILE A 49 -11.89 1.07 24.73
CA ILE A 49 -12.35 2.12 25.66
C ILE A 49 -13.22 1.53 26.77
N LEU A 50 -14.21 0.70 26.42
CA LEU A 50 -15.09 0.04 27.37
C LEU A 50 -14.32 -0.89 28.31
N PHE A 51 -13.33 -1.61 27.79
CA PHE A 51 -12.47 -2.47 28.60
C PHE A 51 -11.65 -1.67 29.62
N VAL A 52 -11.06 -0.54 29.22
CA VAL A 52 -10.33 0.35 30.14
C VAL A 52 -11.26 0.91 31.21
N ILE A 53 -12.47 1.36 30.84
CA ILE A 53 -13.47 1.85 31.80
C ILE A 53 -13.83 0.74 32.81
N PHE A 54 -14.07 -0.47 32.32
CA PHE A 54 -14.37 -1.62 33.17
C PHE A 54 -13.24 -1.87 34.18
N LEU A 55 -11.98 -1.91 33.73
CA LEU A 55 -10.84 -2.09 34.62
C LEU A 55 -10.80 -1.00 35.71
N VAL A 56 -10.90 0.27 35.32
CA VAL A 56 -10.89 1.41 36.26
C VAL A 56 -12.05 1.34 37.26
N ALA A 57 -13.23 0.87 36.84
CA ALA A 57 -14.39 0.74 37.73
C ALA A 57 -14.28 -0.43 38.72
N THR A 58 -13.46 -1.44 38.41
CA THR A 58 -13.29 -2.66 39.23
C THR A 58 -12.02 -2.69 40.08
N VAL A 59 -11.10 -1.74 39.86
CA VAL A 59 -9.88 -1.52 40.66
C VAL A 59 -10.18 -0.52 41.78
#